data_AF-A0A8C3J8Y8-F1
#
_entry.id   AF-A0A8C3J8Y8-F1
#
_cell.length_a   1.000
_cell.length_b   1.000
_cell.length_c   1.000
_cell.angle_alpha   90.00
_cell.angle_beta   90.00
_cell.angle_gamma   90.00
#
_symmetry.space_group_name_H-M   'P 1'
#
loop_
_entity.id
_entity.type
_entity.pdbx_description
1 polymer ?
#
loop_
_entity_poly.entity_id
_entity_poly.type
_entity_poly.pdbx_seq_one_letter_code
_entity_poly.pdbx_strand_id
1 'polypeptide(L)'
;MHHSSIFFFSVDPEKPFVVITGTELYLEACRLMEVVPVSHFIQNLTEPYINLNHHGLGPKGVKAVAVALVSNTIVTHLELEDNCILAEGAMCIVEMLQENSC
;
A
#
# COMPACT_ATOMS: atom_id res chain seq x y z
N MET A 1 -27.06 -6.84 -4.74
CA MET A 1 -26.12 -6.56 -5.84
C MET A 1 -25.22 -5.42 -5.41
N HIS A 2 -24.08 -5.73 -4.82
CA HIS A 2 -22.85 -4.94 -4.83
C HIS A 2 -21.78 -5.90 -4.30
N HIS A 3 -21.23 -6.67 -5.24
CA HIS A 3 -20.18 -7.63 -4.99
C HIS A 3 -18.86 -6.86 -5.01
N SER A 4 -18.50 -6.26 -3.88
CA SER A 4 -17.16 -5.73 -3.67
C SER A 4 -16.21 -6.91 -3.55
N SER A 5 -15.66 -7.34 -4.68
CA SER A 5 -14.57 -8.30 -4.76
C SER A 5 -13.29 -7.63 -4.25
N ILE A 6 -13.22 -7.36 -2.94
CA ILE A 6 -11.94 -7.16 -2.27
C ILE A 6 -11.30 -8.53 -2.19
N PHE A 7 -10.08 -8.63 -2.70
CA PHE A 7 -9.28 -9.84 -2.80
C PHE A 7 -9.29 -10.63 -1.49
N PHE A 8 -10.11 -11.67 -1.43
CA PHE A 8 -9.90 -12.79 -0.51
C PHE A 8 -8.62 -13.48 -0.98
N PHE A 9 -7.48 -13.09 -0.43
CA PHE A 9 -6.29 -13.92 -0.48
C PHE A 9 -6.66 -15.25 0.19
N SER A 10 -6.48 -16.35 -0.54
CA SER A 10 -6.68 -17.70 -0.05
C SER A 10 -6.08 -17.85 1.34
N VAL A 11 -6.94 -18.12 2.32
CA VAL A 11 -6.53 -18.41 3.70
C VAL A 11 -5.91 -19.80 3.67
N ASP A 12 -4.58 -19.86 3.57
CA ASP A 12 -3.83 -21.10 3.78
C ASP A 12 -3.93 -21.48 5.27
N PRO A 13 -4.56 -22.63 5.62
CA PRO A 13 -4.89 -22.97 7.00
C PRO A 13 -3.68 -23.39 7.86
N GLU A 14 -2.47 -23.47 7.29
CA GLU A 14 -1.25 -23.90 8.00
C GLU A 14 -0.35 -22.74 8.44
N LYS A 15 -0.69 -21.49 8.11
CA LYS A 15 0.12 -20.33 8.55
C LYS A 15 -0.40 -19.84 9.92
N PRO A 16 0.41 -19.88 11.00
CA PRO A 16 -0.02 -19.40 12.30
C PRO A 16 -0.45 -17.95 12.16
N PHE A 17 -1.61 -17.58 12.70
CA PHE A 17 -2.23 -16.24 12.69
C PHE A 17 -1.16 -15.13 12.63
N VAL A 18 -0.75 -14.75 11.42
CA VAL A 18 0.27 -13.72 11.25
C VAL A 18 -0.49 -12.42 11.45
N VAL A 19 -0.14 -11.66 12.49
CA VAL A 19 -0.39 -10.22 12.48
C VAL A 19 0.40 -9.71 11.29
N ILE A 20 -0.22 -9.68 10.10
CA ILE A 20 0.48 -9.26 8.89
C ILE A 20 0.78 -7.79 9.08
N THR A 21 2.05 -7.48 9.27
CA THR A 21 2.52 -6.11 9.39
C THR A 21 2.32 -5.40 8.05
N GLY A 22 2.06 -4.09 8.05
CA GLY A 22 1.93 -3.35 6.79
C GLY A 22 3.17 -3.48 5.89
N THR A 23 4.34 -3.76 6.47
CA THR A 23 5.58 -4.08 5.75
C THR A 23 5.47 -5.38 4.95
N GLU A 24 4.91 -6.45 5.53
CA GLU A 24 4.72 -7.71 4.82
C GLU A 24 3.73 -7.56 3.67
N LEU A 25 2.64 -6.81 3.88
CA LEU A 25 1.69 -6.47 2.81
C LEU A 25 2.36 -5.68 1.68
N TYR A 26 3.17 -4.67 2.03
CA TYR A 26 3.90 -3.87 1.06
C TYR A 26 4.87 -4.71 0.22
N LEU A 27 5.68 -5.54 0.88
CA LEU A 27 6.68 -6.38 0.20
C LEU A 27 6.01 -7.40 -0.73
N GLU A 28 4.92 -8.02 -0.27
CA GLU A 28 4.17 -8.97 -1.09
C GLU A 28 3.48 -8.27 -2.28
N ALA A 29 2.90 -7.10 -2.07
CA ALA A 29 2.34 -6.30 -3.15
C ALA A 29 3.41 -5.89 -4.18
N CYS A 30 4.61 -5.51 -3.73
CA CYS A 30 5.72 -5.21 -4.62
C CYS A 30 6.14 -6.42 -5.46
N ARG A 31 6.21 -7.60 -4.83
CA ARG A 31 6.52 -8.86 -5.50
C ARG A 31 5.48 -9.20 -6.57
N LEU A 32 4.19 -9.07 -6.26
CA LEU A 32 3.10 -9.37 -7.19
C LEU A 32 3.00 -8.38 -8.36
N MET A 33 3.38 -7.12 -8.15
CA MET A 33 3.35 -6.09 -9.19
C MET A 33 4.66 -5.96 -9.96
N GLU A 34 5.69 -6.72 -9.58
CA GLU A 34 7.03 -6.68 -10.17
C GLU A 34 7.69 -5.30 -10.05
N VAL A 35 7.58 -4.67 -8.88
CA VAL A 35 8.21 -3.39 -8.58
C VAL A 35 9.26 -3.54 -7.49
N VAL A 36 10.27 -2.67 -7.52
CA VAL A 36 11.32 -2.65 -6.51
C VAL A 36 10.79 -1.95 -5.25
N PRO A 37 10.86 -2.58 -4.05
CA PRO A 37 10.42 -1.95 -2.81
C PRO A 37 11.28 -0.73 -2.46
N VAL A 38 10.63 0.31 -1.92
CA VAL A 38 11.30 1.48 -1.36
C VAL A 38 11.64 1.21 0.10
N SER A 39 12.92 1.12 0.42
CA SER A 39 13.41 0.87 1.78
C SER A 39 12.94 1.94 2.78
N HIS A 40 12.89 3.21 2.35
CA HIS A 40 12.43 4.31 3.18
C HIS A 40 10.98 4.12 3.65
N PHE A 41 10.09 3.60 2.79
CA PHE A 41 8.71 3.31 3.17
C PHE A 41 8.62 2.26 4.27
N ILE A 42 9.38 1.17 4.13
CA ILE A 42 9.44 0.07 5.10
C ILE A 42 9.93 0.56 6.47
N GLN A 43 10.94 1.43 6.49
CA GLN A 43 11.54 1.94 7.71
C GLN A 43 10.65 2.95 8.46
N ASN A 44 9.70 3.58 7.78
CA ASN A 44 8.89 4.67 8.33
C ASN A 44 7.39 4.33 8.41
N LEU A 45 7.02 3.06 8.20
CA LEU A 45 5.61 2.63 8.21
C LEU A 45 4.92 2.77 9.59
N THR A 46 5.71 2.98 10.64
CA THR A 46 5.29 3.22 12.02
C THR A 46 5.41 4.70 12.42
N GLU A 47 5.75 5.58 11.48
CA GLU A 47 5.87 7.01 11.71
C GLU A 47 4.62 7.75 11.18
N PRO A 48 4.22 8.88 11.79
CA PRO A 48 3.05 9.61 11.35
C PRO A 48 3.24 10.32 10.01
N TYR A 49 4.48 10.52 9.58
CA TYR A 49 4.84 11.24 8.37
C TYR A 49 5.80 10.40 7.53
N ILE A 50 5.48 10.20 6.25
CA ILE A 50 6.34 9.53 5.28
C ILE A 50 6.50 10.43 4.05
N ASN A 51 7.76 10.70 3.69
CA ASN A 51 8.09 11.37 2.44
C ASN A 51 8.60 10.36 1.43
N LEU A 52 7.87 10.15 0.34
CA LEU A 52 8.28 9.31 -0.78
C LEU A 52 8.51 10.11 -2.06
N ASN A 53 8.80 11.40 -1.97
CA ASN A 53 9.04 12.23 -3.16
C ASN A 53 10.22 11.70 -3.98
N HIS A 54 10.13 11.77 -5.31
CA HIS A 54 11.19 11.39 -6.25
C HIS A 54 11.66 9.92 -6.17
N HIS A 55 10.78 8.98 -5.79
CA HIS A 55 11.13 7.55 -5.73
C HIS A 55 10.78 6.77 -7.01
N GLY A 56 10.20 7.42 -8.02
CA GLY A 56 9.86 6.78 -9.29
C GLY A 56 8.91 5.59 -9.15
N LEU A 57 8.00 5.63 -8.17
CA LEU A 57 7.10 4.52 -7.85
C LEU A 57 6.26 4.06 -9.06
N GLY A 58 5.84 5.00 -9.90
CA GLY A 58 4.89 4.75 -10.98
C GLY A 58 3.51 4.31 -10.45
N PRO A 59 2.59 3.97 -11.37
CA PRO A 59 1.23 3.53 -10.99
C PRO A 59 1.24 2.24 -10.17
N LYS A 60 2.18 1.32 -10.44
CA LYS A 60 2.28 0.04 -9.73
C LYS A 60 2.88 0.19 -8.33
N GLY A 61 3.96 0.97 -8.19
CA GLY A 61 4.59 1.19 -6.89
C GLY A 61 3.65 1.91 -5.92
N VAL A 62 2.91 2.92 -6.39
CA VAL A 62 1.95 3.62 -5.54
C VAL A 62 0.76 2.74 -5.15
N LYS A 63 0.36 1.80 -6.01
CA LYS A 63 -0.65 0.79 -5.66
C LYS A 63 -0.17 -0.14 -4.55
N ALA A 64 1.10 -0.56 -4.58
CA ALA A 64 1.69 -1.34 -3.49
C ALA A 64 1.73 -0.55 -2.16
N VAL A 65 2.05 0.75 -2.21
CA VAL A 65 1.96 1.65 -1.05
C VAL A 65 0.52 1.73 -0.51
N ALA A 66 -0.46 1.93 -1.40
CA ALA A 66 -1.88 2.00 -1.02
C ALA A 66 -2.37 0.73 -0.30
N VAL A 67 -1.99 -0.45 -0.78
CA VAL A 67 -2.33 -1.74 -0.14
C VAL A 67 -1.82 -1.82 1.30
N ALA A 68 -0.62 -1.31 1.57
CA ALA A 68 -0.04 -1.34 2.91
C ALA A 68 -0.65 -0.29 3.87
N LEU A 69 -1.29 0.75 3.34
CA LEU A 69 -1.84 1.86 4.12
C LEU A 69 -3.36 1.79 4.34
N VAL A 70 -4.07 0.88 3.69
CA VAL A 70 -5.55 0.75 3.76
C VAL A 70 -6.09 0.43 5.17
N SER A 71 -5.24 -0.01 6.08
CA SER A 71 -5.60 -0.25 7.49
C SER A 71 -4.55 0.30 8.45
N ASN A 72 -3.61 1.12 7.94
CA ASN A 72 -2.59 1.75 8.75
C ASN A 72 -3.17 3.02 9.39
N THR A 73 -3.29 3.01 10.71
CA THR A 73 -3.84 4.12 11.50
C THR A 73 -2.77 5.06 12.07
N ILE A 74 -1.49 4.79 11.78
CA ILE A 74 -0.35 5.55 12.30
C ILE A 74 0.04 6.65 11.32
N VAL A 75 0.18 6.32 10.03
CA VAL A 75 0.57 7.26 8.98
C VAL A 75 -0.57 8.24 8.74
N THR A 76 -0.33 9.51 9.03
CA THR A 76 -1.31 10.60 8.86
C THR A 76 -0.94 11.55 7.73
N HIS A 77 0.33 11.53 7.30
CA HIS A 77 0.86 12.38 6.25
C HIS A 77 1.73 11.56 5.31
N LEU A 78 1.43 11.62 4.01
CA LEU A 78 2.15 10.91 2.95
C LEU A 78 2.42 11.87 1.79
N GLU A 79 3.69 12.07 1.46
CA GLU A 79 4.11 12.84 0.28
C GLU A 79 4.54 11.92 -0.87
N LEU A 80 4.04 12.19 -2.07
CA LEU A 80 4.22 11.38 -3.28
C LEU A 80 4.65 12.22 -4.49
N GLU A 81 5.21 13.41 -4.28
CA GLU A 81 5.61 14.31 -5.37
C GLU A 81 6.60 13.62 -6.33
N ASP A 82 6.46 13.92 -7.62
CA ASP A 82 7.36 13.45 -8.68
C ASP A 82 7.61 11.92 -8.69
N ASN A 83 6.53 11.15 -8.56
CA ASN A 83 6.57 9.69 -8.63
C ASN A 83 5.97 9.09 -9.91
N CYS A 84 5.57 9.93 -10.87
CA CYS A 84 4.92 9.50 -12.12
C CYS A 84 3.73 8.54 -11.85
N ILE A 85 2.87 8.87 -10.88
CA ILE A 85 1.78 7.97 -10.43
C ILE A 85 0.72 7.69 -11.50
N LEU A 86 0.58 8.59 -12.48
CA LEU A 86 -0.44 8.55 -13.54
C LEU A 86 -1.88 8.49 -12.99
N ALA A 87 -2.86 8.42 -13.88
CA ALA A 87 -4.28 8.35 -13.50
C ALA A 87 -4.59 7.04 -12.75
N GLU A 88 -3.99 5.93 -13.18
CA GLU A 88 -4.19 4.61 -12.58
C GLU A 88 -3.72 4.56 -11.13
N GLY A 89 -2.54 5.13 -10.84
CA GLY A 89 -2.02 5.19 -9.47
C GLY A 89 -2.82 6.14 -8.58
N ALA A 90 -3.27 7.28 -9.11
CA ALA A 90 -4.13 8.21 -8.38
C ALA A 90 -5.47 7.56 -7.96
N MET A 91 -6.06 6.73 -8.82
CA MET A 91 -7.28 5.98 -8.48
C MET A 91 -7.07 5.01 -7.31
N CYS A 92 -5.92 4.33 -7.24
CA CYS A 92 -5.59 3.46 -6.11
C CYS A 92 -5.46 4.24 -4.79
N ILE A 93 -4.95 5.47 -4.83
CA ILE A 93 -4.91 6.35 -3.64
C ILE A 93 -6.33 6.76 -3.22
N VAL A 94 -7.21 7.09 -4.16
CA VAL A 94 -8.61 7.43 -3.87
C VAL A 94 -9.32 6.26 -3.20
N GLU A 95 -9.18 5.04 -3.73
CA GLU A 95 -9.77 3.83 -3.15
C GLU A 95 -9.26 3.59 -1.72
N MET A 96 -7.95 3.70 -1.49
CA MET A 96 -7.37 3.55 -0.16
C MET A 96 -7.89 4.61 0.83
N LEU A 97 -8.03 5.87 0.40
CA LEU A 97 -8.56 6.94 1.25
C LEU A 97 -10.05 6.72 1.60
N GLN A 98 -10.84 6.15 0.70
CA GLN A 98 -12.24 5.82 0.96
C GLN A 98 -12.39 4.77 2.06
N GLU A 99 -11.55 3.73 2.03
CA GLU A 99 -11.52 2.70 3.07
C GLU A 99 -11.04 3.27 4.42
N ASN A 100 -10.03 4.14 4.41
CA ASN A 100 -9.52 4.80 5.62
C ASN A 100 -10.52 5.81 6.24
N SER A 101 -11.58 6.19 5.51
CA SER A 101 -12.58 7.16 5.97
C SER A 101 -13.84 6.49 6.56
N CYS A 102 -13.91 5.16 6.60
CA CYS A 102 -15.03 4.38 7.13
C CYS A 102 -14.77 3.90 8.56
#